data_AF-A0A0Q7ZZG2-F1
#
_entry.id   AF-A0A0Q7ZZG2-F1
#
_cell.length_a   1.000
_cell.length_b   1.000
_cell.length_c   1.000
_cell.angle_alpha   90.00
_cell.angle_beta   90.00
_cell.angle_gamma   90.00
#
_symmetry.space_group_name_H-M   'P 1'
#
loop_
_entity.id
_entity.type
_entity.pdbx_description
1 polymer ?
#
loop_
_entity_poly.entity_id
_entity_poly.type
_entity_poly.pdbx_seq_one_letter_code
_entity_poly.pdbx_strand_id
1 'polypeptide(L)'
;MSFPVLFVCIGNVCRSPFAERLLRTRLDALGIGDRFEVSSAGVRAMAGRPMHPESARTLVERGGSPDGFTARQFQSGLVDATVADTGGLVLAATRDIRSRLLEEAPRALRRTFTLLEFVALAEAHRAAGDVQPGRRTHAPVVSDDQRLRRLVEECAEGRGALRLEEYDIADPIGRSPETYDGVATLMADQIDRLAAILVDPV
;
A
#
# COMPACT_ATOMS: atom_id res chain seq x y z
N MET A 1 3.66 17.35 7.85
CA MET A 1 4.05 16.00 8.29
C MET A 1 3.76 15.09 7.11
N SER A 2 4.60 14.11 6.82
CA SER A 2 4.33 13.14 5.74
C SER A 2 3.37 12.06 6.21
N PHE A 3 2.55 11.53 5.31
CA PHE A 3 1.67 10.40 5.56
C PHE A 3 2.42 9.09 5.29
N PRO A 4 2.62 8.21 6.29
CA PRO A 4 3.42 7.01 6.11
C PRO A 4 2.62 5.89 5.46
N VAL A 5 3.23 5.22 4.48
CA VAL A 5 2.68 4.05 3.76
C VAL A 5 3.71 2.92 3.83
N LEU A 6 3.37 1.83 4.51
CA LEU A 6 4.25 0.67 4.69
C LEU A 6 3.74 -0.54 3.88
N PHE A 7 4.53 -0.99 2.91
CA PHE A 7 4.27 -2.24 2.20
C PHE A 7 4.97 -3.42 2.85
N VAL A 8 4.29 -4.56 3.02
CA VAL A 8 4.89 -5.76 3.62
C VAL A 8 4.66 -7.01 2.78
N CYS A 9 5.74 -7.76 2.54
CA CYS A 9 5.67 -9.10 1.96
C CYS A 9 6.48 -10.11 2.80
N ILE A 10 6.83 -11.27 2.25
CA ILE A 10 7.66 -12.26 2.95
C ILE A 10 9.12 -11.81 2.99
N GLY A 11 9.79 -11.80 1.84
CA GLY A 11 11.24 -11.61 1.75
C GLY A 11 11.73 -10.18 1.59
N ASN A 12 10.84 -9.21 1.37
CA ASN A 12 11.17 -7.83 1.01
C ASN A 12 12.15 -7.68 -0.17
N VAL A 13 12.03 -8.56 -1.16
CA VAL A 13 12.86 -8.52 -2.38
C VAL A 13 12.03 -8.46 -3.67
N CYS A 14 10.72 -8.73 -3.62
CA CYS A 14 9.88 -8.76 -4.81
C CYS A 14 8.65 -7.85 -4.68
N ARG A 15 7.53 -8.35 -4.15
CA ARG A 15 6.25 -7.62 -4.08
C ARG A 15 6.31 -6.28 -3.32
N SER A 16 6.70 -6.29 -2.04
CA SER A 16 6.71 -5.05 -1.26
C SER A 16 7.71 -3.98 -1.74
N PRO A 17 8.95 -4.30 -2.19
CA PRO A 17 9.80 -3.26 -2.76
C PRO A 17 9.36 -2.77 -4.14
N PHE A 18 8.75 -3.63 -4.96
CA PHE A 18 8.11 -3.19 -6.20
C PHE A 18 7.04 -2.14 -5.92
N ALA A 19 6.14 -2.42 -4.97
CA ALA A 19 5.07 -1.49 -4.57
C ALA A 19 5.63 -0.17 -4.02
N GLU A 20 6.61 -0.22 -3.11
CA GLU A 20 7.26 0.97 -2.55
C GLU A 20 7.83 1.87 -3.64
N ARG A 21 8.68 1.28 -4.51
CA ARG A 21 9.42 2.04 -5.52
C ARG A 21 8.52 2.59 -6.60
N LEU A 22 7.53 1.80 -7.02
CA LEU A 22 6.57 2.25 -8.02
C LEU A 22 5.67 3.36 -7.46
N LEU A 23 5.15 3.22 -6.24
CA LEU A 23 4.30 4.26 -5.64
C LEU A 23 5.07 5.57 -5.46
N ARG A 24 6.31 5.55 -4.95
CA ARG A 24 7.15 6.76 -4.88
C ARG A 24 7.28 7.43 -6.25
N THR A 25 7.62 6.65 -7.27
CA THR A 25 7.73 7.15 -8.65
C THR A 25 6.44 7.84 -9.12
N ARG A 26 5.26 7.26 -8.83
CA ARG A 26 3.98 7.87 -9.19
C ARG A 26 3.69 9.16 -8.42
N LEU A 27 3.95 9.18 -7.12
CA LEU A 27 3.71 10.35 -6.28
C LEU A 27 4.67 11.51 -6.63
N ASP A 28 5.92 11.20 -6.94
CA ASP A 28 6.93 12.17 -7.39
C ASP A 28 6.54 12.78 -8.74
N ALA A 29 6.08 11.96 -9.68
CA ALA A 29 5.59 12.43 -10.98
C ALA A 29 4.34 13.35 -10.86
N LEU A 30 3.57 13.18 -9.79
CA LEU A 30 2.41 14.02 -9.45
C LEU A 30 2.79 15.27 -8.62
N GLY A 31 4.06 15.44 -8.27
CA GLY A 31 4.54 16.59 -7.49
C GLY A 31 4.12 16.57 -6.02
N ILE A 32 3.71 15.41 -5.49
CA ILE A 32 3.22 15.25 -4.11
C ILE A 32 4.06 14.27 -3.28
N GLY A 33 5.19 13.80 -3.80
CA GLY A 33 6.08 12.85 -3.14
C GLY A 33 6.43 13.22 -1.70
N ASP A 34 6.77 14.48 -1.45
CA ASP A 34 7.17 14.99 -0.13
C ASP A 34 6.06 14.90 0.95
N ARG A 35 4.82 14.67 0.52
CA ARG A 35 3.68 14.47 1.42
C ARG A 35 3.59 13.05 1.95
N PHE A 36 4.37 12.10 1.42
CA PHE A 36 4.27 10.69 1.77
C PHE A 36 5.61 10.10 2.18
N GLU A 37 5.59 9.30 3.23
CA GLU A 37 6.72 8.45 3.60
C GLU A 37 6.41 7.01 3.20
N VAL A 38 6.69 6.67 1.95
CA VAL A 38 6.49 5.30 1.45
C VAL A 38 7.68 4.45 1.86
N SER A 39 7.47 3.26 2.41
CA SER A 39 8.55 2.31 2.70
C SER A 39 8.07 0.86 2.63
N SER A 40 8.98 -0.11 2.68
CA SER A 40 8.64 -1.52 2.72
C SER A 40 9.47 -2.33 3.71
N ALA A 41 8.95 -3.51 4.05
CA ALA A 41 9.61 -4.50 4.90
C ALA A 41 9.16 -5.92 4.54
N GLY A 42 9.73 -6.91 5.22
CA GLY A 42 9.40 -8.33 5.04
C GLY A 42 9.34 -9.07 6.36
N VAL A 43 8.30 -9.88 6.57
CA VAL A 43 8.13 -10.68 7.80
C VAL A 43 9.22 -11.75 7.96
N ARG A 44 9.83 -12.18 6.85
CA ARG A 44 11.00 -13.06 6.79
C ARG A 44 11.98 -12.51 5.76
N ALA A 45 12.42 -11.27 5.99
CA ALA A 45 13.17 -10.53 5.00
C ALA A 45 14.52 -11.17 4.70
N MET A 46 14.94 -11.05 3.45
CA MET A 46 16.30 -11.35 3.04
C MET A 46 17.17 -10.12 3.29
N ALA A 47 17.28 -9.68 4.55
CA ALA A 47 17.86 -8.40 4.93
C ALA A 47 19.25 -8.17 4.31
N GLY A 48 19.50 -6.95 3.83
CA GLY A 48 20.76 -6.61 3.16
C GLY A 48 20.81 -6.96 1.67
N ARG A 49 19.83 -7.71 1.14
CA ARG A 49 19.79 -8.07 -0.29
C ARG A 49 19.15 -6.99 -1.16
N PRO A 50 19.56 -6.86 -2.43
CA PRO A 50 18.85 -6.03 -3.40
C PRO A 50 17.49 -6.65 -3.75
N MET A 51 16.71 -5.94 -4.57
CA MET A 51 15.51 -6.51 -5.18
C MET A 51 15.87 -7.76 -6.00
N HIS A 52 14.93 -8.70 -6.05
CA HIS A 52 15.02 -9.87 -6.91
C HIS A 52 15.13 -9.41 -8.38
N PRO A 53 16.04 -9.97 -9.20
CA PRO A 53 16.32 -9.50 -10.55
C PRO A 53 15.08 -9.34 -11.44
N GLU A 54 14.20 -10.35 -11.49
CA GLU A 54 12.95 -10.26 -12.27
C GLU A 54 11.99 -9.17 -11.75
N SER A 55 11.95 -8.96 -10.44
CA SER A 55 11.14 -7.89 -9.86
C SER A 55 11.72 -6.51 -10.15
N ALA A 56 13.05 -6.39 -10.20
CA ALA A 56 13.74 -5.16 -10.57
C ALA A 56 13.56 -4.86 -12.07
N ARG A 57 13.68 -5.88 -12.94
CA ARG A 57 13.42 -5.77 -14.38
C ARG A 57 12.02 -5.21 -14.65
N THR A 58 11.00 -5.88 -14.12
CA THR A 58 9.60 -5.48 -14.31
C THR A 58 9.26 -4.12 -13.71
N LEU A 59 9.94 -3.71 -12.64
CA LEU A 59 9.84 -2.36 -12.07
C LEU A 59 10.40 -1.30 -13.02
N VAL A 60 11.59 -1.53 -13.58
CA VAL A 60 12.25 -0.61 -14.53
C VAL A 60 11.40 -0.41 -15.78
N GLU A 61 10.83 -1.49 -16.32
CA GLU A 61 9.91 -1.43 -17.46
C GLU A 61 8.68 -0.53 -17.22
N ARG A 62 8.33 -0.29 -15.95
CA ARG A 62 7.18 0.53 -15.52
C ARG A 62 7.59 1.91 -15.00
N GLY A 63 8.85 2.29 -15.24
CA GLY A 63 9.41 3.60 -14.91
C GLY A 63 9.93 3.76 -13.49
N GLY A 64 9.92 2.69 -12.67
CA GLY A 64 10.52 2.73 -11.34
C GLY A 64 12.02 2.46 -11.35
N SER A 65 12.71 2.72 -10.23
CA SER A 65 14.13 2.38 -10.06
C SER A 65 14.37 1.46 -8.86
N PRO A 66 15.14 0.36 -9.03
CA PRO A 66 15.58 -0.50 -7.93
C PRO A 66 16.81 0.07 -7.19
N ASP A 67 17.38 1.17 -7.66
CA ASP A 67 18.68 1.66 -7.18
C ASP A 67 18.66 2.05 -5.71
N GLY A 68 19.73 1.70 -5.01
CA GLY A 68 19.86 1.94 -3.57
C GLY A 68 18.83 1.20 -2.72
N PHE A 69 18.07 0.25 -3.28
CA PHE A 69 17.18 -0.59 -2.48
C PHE A 69 17.96 -1.65 -1.72
N THR A 70 17.57 -1.87 -0.47
CA THR A 70 18.06 -2.96 0.35
C THR A 70 16.93 -3.50 1.20
N ALA A 71 16.74 -4.82 1.16
CA ALA A 71 15.71 -5.50 1.90
C ALA A 71 15.88 -5.29 3.41
N ARG A 72 14.76 -5.07 4.09
CA ARG A 72 14.66 -4.75 5.51
C ARG A 72 13.69 -5.69 6.22
N GLN A 73 14.14 -6.19 7.38
CA GLN A 73 13.32 -7.02 8.25
C GLN A 73 12.17 -6.20 8.85
N PHE A 74 10.99 -6.79 8.83
CA PHE A 74 9.84 -6.29 9.56
C PHE A 74 10.12 -6.32 11.06
N GLN A 75 9.73 -5.25 11.76
CA GLN A 75 9.72 -5.18 13.21
C GLN A 75 8.44 -4.48 13.64
N SER A 76 7.85 -4.90 14.75
CA SER A 76 6.62 -4.29 15.30
C SER A 76 6.75 -2.77 15.47
N GLY A 77 7.94 -2.29 15.88
CA GLY A 77 8.24 -0.86 15.98
C GLY A 77 8.08 -0.06 14.68
N LEU A 78 8.24 -0.68 13.49
CA LEU A 78 7.95 -0.02 12.21
C LEU A 78 6.44 0.19 12.02
N VAL A 79 5.64 -0.80 12.41
CA VAL A 79 4.17 -0.66 12.36
C VAL A 79 3.73 0.35 13.38
N ASP A 80 4.21 0.26 14.62
CA ASP A 80 3.91 1.22 15.66
C ASP A 80 4.27 2.64 15.20
N ALA A 81 5.45 2.86 14.60
CA ALA A 81 5.80 4.16 14.04
C ALA A 81 4.89 4.61 12.88
N THR A 82 4.46 3.67 12.03
CA THR A 82 3.55 3.93 10.90
C THR A 82 2.13 4.27 11.37
N VAL A 83 1.65 3.60 12.42
CA VAL A 83 0.26 3.67 12.91
C VAL A 83 0.11 4.45 14.21
N ALA A 84 1.19 5.01 14.77
CA ALA A 84 1.18 5.95 15.89
C ALA A 84 0.33 7.19 15.55
N ASP A 85 0.38 8.21 16.42
CA ASP A 85 -0.40 9.46 16.36
C ASP A 85 -0.58 10.11 14.95
N THR A 86 0.26 9.75 13.99
CA THR A 86 0.28 10.18 12.58
C THR A 86 -0.75 9.49 11.67
N GLY A 87 -1.23 8.30 12.03
CA GLY A 87 -2.32 7.63 11.33
C GLY A 87 -2.03 7.22 9.87
N GLY A 88 -0.92 6.52 9.63
CA GLY A 88 -0.58 5.96 8.31
C GLY A 88 -1.38 4.74 7.89
N LEU A 89 -0.85 4.07 6.85
CA LEU A 89 -1.45 2.93 6.17
C LEU A 89 -0.43 1.78 6.01
N VAL A 90 -0.82 0.56 6.36
CA VAL A 90 -0.02 -0.65 6.18
C VAL A 90 -0.70 -1.57 5.16
N LEU A 91 0.03 -1.96 4.12
CA LEU A 91 -0.45 -2.76 2.99
C LEU A 91 0.34 -4.06 2.86
N ALA A 92 -0.30 -5.17 3.23
CA ALA A 92 0.25 -6.50 3.09
C ALA A 92 0.04 -7.05 1.67
N ALA A 93 0.96 -7.87 1.18
CA ALA A 93 0.81 -8.57 -0.09
C ALA A 93 -0.27 -9.66 -0.05
N THR A 94 -0.52 -10.27 1.11
CA THR A 94 -1.54 -11.32 1.30
C THR A 94 -2.21 -11.22 2.68
N ARG A 95 -3.36 -11.86 2.83
CA ARG A 95 -4.09 -12.02 4.09
C ARG A 95 -3.27 -12.73 5.14
N ASP A 96 -2.51 -13.75 4.77
CA ASP A 96 -1.64 -14.45 5.72
C ASP A 96 -0.56 -13.53 6.29
N ILE A 97 0.05 -12.69 5.45
CA ILE A 97 1.01 -11.68 5.92
C ILE A 97 0.29 -10.68 6.82
N ARG A 98 -0.89 -10.18 6.40
CA ARG A 98 -1.71 -9.28 7.21
C ARG A 98 -2.02 -9.86 8.59
N SER A 99 -2.41 -11.12 8.68
CA SER A 99 -2.70 -11.79 9.95
C SER A 99 -1.45 -11.84 10.85
N ARG A 100 -0.29 -12.22 10.31
CA ARG A 100 0.98 -12.22 11.06
C ARG A 100 1.38 -10.84 11.57
N LEU A 101 1.18 -9.81 10.76
CA LEU A 101 1.41 -8.42 11.20
C LEU A 101 0.56 -8.06 12.41
N LEU A 102 -0.69 -8.50 12.43
CA LEU A 102 -1.64 -8.19 13.49
C LEU A 102 -1.46 -9.08 14.73
N GLU A 103 -0.81 -10.22 14.62
CA GLU A 103 -0.35 -11.00 15.78
C GLU A 103 0.71 -10.22 16.57
N GLU A 104 1.64 -9.56 15.87
CA GLU A 104 2.72 -8.77 16.50
C GLU A 104 2.31 -7.33 16.85
N ALA A 105 1.38 -6.73 16.09
CA ALA A 105 0.90 -5.36 16.29
C ALA A 105 -0.64 -5.25 16.21
N PRO A 106 -1.39 -5.80 17.20
CA PRO A 106 -2.86 -5.83 17.16
C PRO A 106 -3.52 -4.45 17.06
N ARG A 107 -2.87 -3.41 17.59
CA ARG A 107 -3.37 -2.02 17.56
C ARG A 107 -3.46 -1.45 16.13
N ALA A 108 -2.73 -2.03 15.19
CA ALA A 108 -2.73 -1.63 13.78
C ALA A 108 -3.92 -2.16 12.99
N LEU A 109 -4.87 -2.89 13.61
CA LEU A 109 -5.99 -3.56 12.93
C LEU A 109 -6.75 -2.65 11.95
N ARG A 110 -7.10 -1.44 12.39
CA ARG A 110 -7.85 -0.48 11.57
C ARG A 110 -7.02 0.17 10.46
N ARG A 111 -5.70 -0.02 10.46
CA ARG A 111 -4.75 0.61 9.52
C ARG A 111 -4.03 -0.39 8.63
N THR A 112 -4.30 -1.69 8.79
CA THR A 112 -3.63 -2.77 8.07
C THR A 112 -4.60 -3.51 7.17
N PHE A 113 -4.31 -3.55 5.88
CA PHE A 113 -5.12 -4.16 4.82
C PHE A 113 -4.23 -5.01 3.91
N THR A 114 -4.82 -5.82 3.02
CA THR A 114 -4.08 -6.20 1.80
C THR A 114 -4.15 -5.06 0.79
N LEU A 115 -3.20 -5.01 -0.17
CA LEU A 115 -3.22 -3.96 -1.21
C LEU A 115 -4.55 -3.97 -1.98
N LEU A 116 -4.99 -5.14 -2.44
CA LEU A 116 -6.23 -5.29 -3.22
C LEU A 116 -7.46 -4.90 -2.39
N GLU A 117 -7.50 -5.31 -1.12
CA GLU A 117 -8.57 -4.97 -0.19
C GLU A 117 -8.73 -3.46 0.00
N PHE A 118 -7.61 -2.76 0.25
CA PHE A 118 -7.65 -1.33 0.51
C PHE A 118 -8.10 -0.54 -0.71
N VAL A 119 -7.53 -0.83 -1.89
CA VAL A 119 -7.90 -0.13 -3.13
C VAL A 119 -9.39 -0.30 -3.41
N ALA A 120 -9.91 -1.52 -3.31
CA ALA A 120 -11.32 -1.79 -3.58
C ALA A 120 -12.26 -1.11 -2.56
N LEU A 121 -11.90 -1.11 -1.27
CA LEU A 121 -12.68 -0.41 -0.23
C LEU A 121 -12.69 1.11 -0.45
N ALA A 122 -11.54 1.70 -0.78
CA ALA A 122 -11.43 3.14 -1.00
C ALA A 122 -12.21 3.60 -2.23
N GLU A 123 -12.23 2.81 -3.31
CA GLU A 123 -13.02 3.12 -4.49
C GLU A 123 -14.52 2.92 -4.28
N ALA A 124 -14.92 1.87 -3.55
CA ALA A 124 -16.32 1.67 -3.18
C ALA A 124 -16.83 2.85 -2.34
N HIS A 125 -15.98 3.36 -1.43
CA HIS A 125 -16.28 4.56 -0.66
C HIS A 125 -16.45 5.79 -1.56
N ARG A 126 -15.49 6.06 -2.45
CA ARG A 126 -15.58 7.14 -3.45
C ARG A 126 -16.89 7.10 -4.23
N ALA A 127 -17.23 5.93 -4.77
CA ALA A 127 -18.46 5.75 -5.53
C ALA A 127 -19.71 6.02 -4.68
N ALA A 128 -19.73 5.62 -3.41
CA ALA A 128 -20.84 5.91 -2.50
C ALA A 128 -20.97 7.40 -2.16
N GLY A 129 -19.83 8.12 -2.06
CA GLY A 129 -19.80 9.57 -1.87
C GLY A 129 -20.32 10.36 -3.09
N ASP A 130 -19.95 9.93 -4.30
CA ASP A 130 -20.38 10.56 -5.55
C ASP A 130 -21.89 10.40 -5.82
N VAL A 131 -22.51 9.33 -5.32
CA VAL A 131 -23.95 9.05 -5.45
C VAL A 131 -24.82 9.91 -4.52
N GLN A 132 -24.24 10.71 -3.61
CA GLN A 132 -24.96 11.73 -2.84
C GLN A 132 -24.75 13.15 -3.42
N PRO A 133 -25.39 13.51 -4.55
CA PRO A 133 -25.30 14.86 -5.09
C PRO A 133 -26.09 15.82 -4.17
N GLY A 134 -25.37 16.59 -3.35
CA GLY A 134 -26.00 17.65 -2.55
C GLY A 134 -25.30 18.02 -1.25
N ARG A 135 -24.34 17.23 -0.76
CA ARG A 135 -23.67 17.52 0.53
C ARG A 135 -22.40 18.38 0.38
N ARG A 136 -22.45 19.42 -0.45
CA ARG A 136 -21.47 20.53 -0.41
C ARG A 136 -22.01 21.66 0.48
N THR A 137 -22.21 21.39 1.76
CA THR A 137 -22.57 22.42 2.74
C THR A 137 -21.38 22.61 3.68
N HIS A 138 -20.60 23.68 3.46
CA HIS A 138 -19.74 24.33 4.47
C HIS A 138 -18.99 23.39 5.43
N ALA A 139 -18.40 22.30 4.91
CA ALA A 139 -17.48 21.51 5.70
C ALA A 139 -16.22 22.36 5.95
N PRO A 140 -15.63 22.32 7.16
CA PRO A 140 -14.37 23.01 7.41
C PRO A 140 -13.33 22.59 6.37
N VAL A 141 -12.39 23.48 6.04
CA VAL A 141 -11.25 23.13 5.18
C VAL A 141 -10.40 22.09 5.92
N VAL A 142 -10.68 20.82 5.66
CA VAL A 142 -9.92 19.68 6.20
C VAL A 142 -8.59 19.61 5.44
N SER A 143 -7.48 19.38 6.13
CA SER A 143 -6.18 19.12 5.46
C SER A 143 -6.20 17.78 4.74
N ASP A 144 -5.40 17.61 3.69
CA ASP A 144 -5.32 16.33 2.97
C ASP A 144 -4.97 15.14 3.89
N ASP A 145 -4.08 15.36 4.86
CA ASP A 145 -3.68 14.34 5.84
C ASP A 145 -4.87 13.86 6.68
N GLN A 146 -5.75 14.78 7.08
CA GLN A 146 -6.96 14.45 7.82
C GLN A 146 -7.99 13.70 6.95
N ARG A 147 -8.11 14.06 5.67
CA ARG A 147 -8.95 13.29 4.73
C ARG A 147 -8.42 11.87 4.55
N LEU A 148 -7.11 11.69 4.34
CA LEU A 148 -6.48 10.37 4.23
C LEU A 148 -6.73 9.50 5.47
N ARG A 149 -6.54 10.07 6.67
CA ARG A 149 -6.79 9.35 7.93
C ARG A 149 -8.23 8.89 8.04
N ARG A 150 -9.16 9.78 7.70
CA ARG A 150 -10.60 9.49 7.72
C ARG A 150 -10.94 8.39 6.71
N LEU A 151 -10.43 8.47 5.48
CA LEU A 151 -10.63 7.43 4.47
C LEU A 151 -10.16 6.06 4.96
N VAL A 152 -8.98 5.99 5.59
CA VAL A 152 -8.45 4.71 6.12
C VAL A 152 -9.37 4.16 7.23
N GLU A 153 -9.89 5.01 8.11
CA GLU A 153 -10.83 4.61 9.16
C GLU A 153 -12.16 4.12 8.58
N GLU A 154 -12.70 4.83 7.59
CA GLU A 154 -13.95 4.46 6.93
C GLU A 154 -13.79 3.16 6.11
N CYS A 155 -12.63 2.93 5.49
CA CYS A 155 -12.30 1.65 4.88
C CYS A 155 -12.25 0.52 5.91
N ALA A 156 -11.70 0.76 7.11
CA ALA A 156 -11.64 -0.23 8.17
C ALA A 156 -13.04 -0.63 8.66
N GLU A 157 -13.94 0.35 8.80
CA GLU A 157 -15.33 0.14 9.21
C GLU A 157 -16.16 -0.53 8.09
N GLY A 158 -15.89 -0.18 6.83
CA GLY A 158 -16.52 -0.76 5.65
C GLY A 158 -16.03 -2.16 5.26
N ARG A 159 -15.01 -2.72 5.93
CA ARG A 159 -14.37 -4.00 5.55
C ARG A 159 -15.38 -5.17 5.45
N GLY A 160 -16.44 -5.16 6.27
CA GLY A 160 -17.49 -6.19 6.24
C GLY A 160 -18.50 -6.05 5.10
N ALA A 161 -18.55 -4.89 4.44
CA ALA A 161 -19.53 -4.59 3.39
C ALA A 161 -19.07 -5.08 2.00
N LEU A 162 -17.78 -5.34 1.81
CA LEU A 162 -17.20 -5.75 0.54
C LEU A 162 -16.61 -7.16 0.64
N ARG A 163 -17.04 -8.05 -0.27
CA ARG A 163 -16.41 -9.37 -0.49
C ARG A 163 -15.69 -9.37 -1.82
N LEU A 164 -14.37 -9.59 -1.77
CA LEU A 164 -13.55 -9.74 -2.97
C LEU A 164 -13.42 -11.20 -3.36
N GLU A 165 -13.31 -11.45 -4.66
CA GLU A 165 -12.94 -12.77 -5.18
C GLU A 165 -11.47 -13.08 -4.87
N GLU A 166 -10.61 -12.07 -4.95
CA GLU A 166 -9.19 -12.17 -4.68
C GLU A 166 -8.72 -11.06 -3.73
N TYR A 167 -7.97 -11.43 -2.70
CA TYR A 167 -7.38 -10.51 -1.72
C TYR A 167 -5.85 -10.49 -1.81
N ASP A 168 -5.26 -11.52 -2.41
CA ASP A 168 -3.86 -11.88 -2.26
C ASP A 168 -3.11 -11.69 -3.57
N ILE A 169 -1.93 -11.08 -3.48
CA ILE A 169 -0.99 -10.99 -4.59
C ILE A 169 -0.07 -12.22 -4.51
N ALA A 170 -0.22 -13.12 -5.50
CA ALA A 170 0.53 -14.36 -5.62
C ALA A 170 2.04 -14.12 -5.50
N ASP A 171 2.76 -15.06 -4.85
CA ASP A 171 4.22 -14.99 -4.71
C ASP A 171 4.93 -15.50 -5.96
N PRO A 172 5.66 -14.66 -6.73
CA PRO A 172 6.31 -15.10 -7.96
C PRO A 172 7.67 -15.77 -7.73
N ILE A 173 8.18 -15.81 -6.50
CA ILE A 173 9.50 -16.40 -6.20
C ILE A 173 9.57 -17.87 -6.65
N GLY A 174 10.61 -18.20 -7.43
CA GLY A 174 10.82 -19.54 -7.99
C GLY A 174 9.86 -19.92 -9.13
N ARG A 175 9.06 -18.98 -9.63
CA ARG A 175 8.14 -19.16 -10.77
C ARG A 175 8.75 -18.63 -12.07
N SER A 176 8.03 -18.81 -13.17
CA SER A 176 8.48 -18.40 -14.50
C SER A 176 8.47 -16.87 -14.67
N PRO A 177 9.24 -16.30 -15.62
CA PRO A 177 9.22 -14.87 -15.94
C PRO A 177 7.81 -14.33 -16.23
N GLU A 178 6.97 -15.11 -16.92
CA GLU A 178 5.58 -14.71 -17.23
C GLU A 178 4.74 -14.56 -15.95
N THR A 179 5.05 -15.35 -14.91
CA THR A 179 4.41 -15.19 -13.59
C THR A 179 4.83 -13.87 -12.94
N TYR A 180 6.11 -13.48 -13.07
CA TYR A 180 6.57 -12.17 -12.60
C TYR A 180 5.89 -11.03 -13.36
N ASP A 181 5.76 -11.13 -14.68
CA ASP A 181 5.12 -10.11 -15.51
C ASP A 181 3.62 -9.96 -15.15
N GLY A 182 2.92 -11.08 -14.92
CA GLY A 182 1.52 -11.08 -14.48
C GLY A 182 1.34 -10.42 -13.11
N VAL A 183 2.17 -10.79 -12.13
CA VAL A 183 2.16 -10.16 -10.80
C VAL A 183 2.50 -8.67 -10.90
N ALA A 184 3.53 -8.30 -11.66
CA ALA A 184 3.93 -6.91 -11.85
C ALA A 184 2.84 -6.07 -12.53
N THR A 185 2.08 -6.65 -13.46
CA THR A 185 0.96 -5.99 -14.13
C THR A 185 -0.19 -5.72 -13.16
N LEU A 186 -0.60 -6.73 -12.40
CA LEU A 186 -1.60 -6.56 -11.34
C LEU A 186 -1.15 -5.51 -10.32
N MET A 187 0.08 -5.60 -9.83
CA MET A 187 0.60 -4.65 -8.85
C MET A 187 0.67 -3.23 -9.40
N ALA A 188 1.09 -3.05 -10.66
CA ALA A 188 1.15 -1.72 -11.27
C ALA A 188 -0.23 -1.05 -11.36
N ASP A 189 -1.24 -1.78 -11.83
CA ASP A 189 -2.63 -1.29 -11.88
C ASP A 189 -3.10 -0.83 -10.50
N GLN A 190 -2.86 -1.63 -9.48
CA GLN A 190 -3.29 -1.33 -8.12
C GLN A 190 -2.50 -0.17 -7.50
N ILE A 191 -1.23 0.00 -7.84
CA ILE A 191 -0.41 1.13 -7.39
C ILE A 191 -0.83 2.43 -8.09
N ASP A 192 -1.20 2.38 -9.36
CA ASP A 192 -1.72 3.55 -10.08
C ASP A 192 -3.06 4.00 -9.48
N ARG A 193 -3.95 3.06 -9.17
CA ARG A 193 -5.23 3.33 -8.47
C ARG A 193 -5.00 3.86 -7.06
N LEU A 194 -4.06 3.27 -6.32
CA LEU A 194 -3.66 3.76 -5.00
C LEU A 194 -3.11 5.20 -5.08
N ALA A 195 -2.24 5.51 -6.03
CA ALA A 195 -1.74 6.87 -6.22
C ALA A 195 -2.88 7.86 -6.47
N ALA A 196 -3.85 7.51 -7.32
CA ALA A 196 -5.05 8.32 -7.54
C ALA A 196 -5.89 8.50 -6.26
N ILE A 197 -6.01 7.46 -5.43
CA ILE A 197 -6.66 7.54 -4.09
C ILE A 197 -5.93 8.52 -3.17
N LEU A 198 -4.60 8.47 -3.14
CA LEU A 198 -3.79 9.29 -2.24
C LEU A 198 -3.76 10.78 -2.63
N VAL A 199 -3.92 11.10 -3.93
CA VAL A 199 -4.01 12.48 -4.44
C VAL A 199 -5.30 13.17 -3.95
N ASP A 200 -6.42 12.45 -3.98
CA ASP A 200 -7.74 13.01 -3.72
C ASP A 200 -8.57 12.10 -2.79
N PRO A 201 -8.25 12.05 -1.49
CA PRO A 201 -8.88 11.11 -0.54
C PRO A 201 -10.41 11.23 -0.30
N VAL A 202 -11.15 11.99 -1.12
CA VAL A 202 -12.59 12.39 -0.99
C VAL A 202 -12.82 13.54 -0.03
#